data_AF-A0A381QZ47-F1
#
_entry.id   AF-A0A381QZ47-F1
#
_cell.length_a   1.000
_cell.length_b   1.000
_cell.length_c   1.000
_cell.angle_alpha   90.00
_cell.angle_beta   90.00
_cell.angle_gamma   90.00
#
_symmetry.space_group_name_H-M   'P 1'
#
loop_
_entity.id
_entity.type
_entity.pdbx_description
1 polymer ?
#
loop_
_entity_poly.entity_id
_entity_poly.type
_entity_poly.pdbx_seq_one_letter_code
_entity_poly.pdbx_strand_id
1 'polypeptide(L)'
;MFVVAFSLISDPSDTGKVDRKAEILITVRWQDRHPDDVDTLVEDPRGNMVWYHNRDTGLMHLDRDDRGLFQDRVVLDGVEVSNPLNQETVSVRALKAGEYVVNVLHYQANYSEPLPVSVKVEKLNPVVKLIHYEKLELNGVGDEQTAVRFTVDGSGEVTGTNRLSKRLLSKAVAEKR
;
A
#
# COMPACT_ATOMS: atom_id res chain seq x y z
N MET A 1 -55.13 13.21 -20.06
CA MET A 1 -53.76 13.74 -19.82
C MET A 1 -53.39 13.43 -18.38
N PHE A 2 -52.10 13.15 -18.12
CA PHE A 2 -51.45 13.20 -16.80
C PHE A 2 -51.30 11.91 -15.97
N VAL A 3 -50.53 10.91 -16.43
CA VAL A 3 -49.86 9.91 -15.53
C VAL A 3 -48.50 9.40 -16.07
N VAL A 4 -47.80 10.11 -16.98
CA VAL A 4 -46.50 9.62 -17.53
C VAL A 4 -45.31 10.52 -17.16
N ALA A 5 -45.41 11.28 -16.07
CA ALA A 5 -44.34 12.22 -15.68
C ALA A 5 -43.41 11.72 -14.56
N PHE A 6 -43.70 10.58 -13.92
CA PHE A 6 -42.89 10.09 -12.78
C PHE A 6 -41.92 8.95 -13.11
N SER A 7 -41.94 8.40 -14.33
CA SER A 7 -41.01 7.33 -14.75
C SER A 7 -39.64 7.84 -15.23
N LEU A 8 -39.44 9.16 -15.30
CA LEU A 8 -38.21 9.78 -15.86
C LEU A 8 -37.37 10.50 -14.80
N ILE A 9 -37.63 10.30 -13.51
CA ILE A 9 -36.65 10.65 -12.47
C ILE A 9 -35.61 9.53 -12.44
N SER A 10 -34.78 9.48 -13.47
CA SER A 10 -33.44 8.90 -13.34
C SER A 10 -32.68 9.84 -12.42
N ASP A 11 -32.29 9.40 -11.22
CA ASP A 11 -31.41 10.16 -10.33
C ASP A 11 -30.17 10.62 -11.12
N PRO A 12 -30.00 11.92 -11.41
CA PRO A 12 -28.77 12.44 -11.99
C PRO A 12 -27.92 12.93 -10.82
N SER A 13 -27.44 12.02 -9.98
CA SER A 13 -26.55 12.39 -8.87
C SER A 13 -25.48 11.34 -8.62
N ASP A 14 -24.73 10.99 -9.65
CA ASP A 14 -23.37 10.47 -9.46
C ASP A 14 -22.35 11.10 -10.42
N THR A 15 -22.62 12.33 -10.87
CA THR A 15 -21.63 13.15 -11.57
C THR A 15 -20.66 13.73 -10.57
N GLY A 16 -19.62 12.97 -10.23
CA GLY A 16 -18.46 13.50 -9.51
C GLY A 16 -17.74 12.56 -8.56
N LYS A 17 -18.24 11.33 -8.33
CA LYS A 17 -17.41 10.32 -7.66
C LYS A 17 -16.50 9.70 -8.70
N VAL A 18 -15.27 10.20 -8.77
CA VAL A 18 -14.17 9.37 -9.27
C VAL A 18 -14.11 8.20 -8.28
N ASP A 19 -14.73 7.08 -8.65
CA ASP A 19 -14.63 5.87 -7.86
C ASP A 19 -13.15 5.49 -7.88
N ARG A 20 -12.45 5.76 -6.77
CA ARG A 20 -11.02 5.46 -6.64
C ARG A 20 -10.89 3.96 -6.52
N LYS A 21 -11.03 3.27 -7.65
CA LYS A 21 -10.96 1.83 -7.72
C LYS A 21 -9.50 1.42 -7.50
N ALA A 22 -9.22 0.87 -6.32
CA ALA A 22 -7.99 0.13 -6.08
C ALA A 22 -8.24 -1.34 -6.46
N GLU A 23 -7.31 -1.93 -7.21
CA GLU A 23 -7.34 -3.35 -7.57
C GLU A 23 -6.58 -4.19 -6.54
N ILE A 24 -5.46 -3.67 -6.02
CA ILE A 24 -4.69 -4.27 -4.93
C ILE A 24 -4.52 -3.24 -3.80
N LEU A 25 -4.65 -3.70 -2.57
CA LEU A 25 -4.28 -2.99 -1.35
C LEU A 25 -3.14 -3.74 -0.65
N ILE A 26 -2.04 -3.03 -0.40
CA ILE A 26 -0.89 -3.52 0.36
C ILE A 26 -0.88 -2.77 1.68
N THR A 27 -0.89 -3.49 2.79
CA THR A 27 -0.86 -2.91 4.14
C THR A 27 0.33 -3.45 4.89
N VAL A 28 1.19 -2.56 5.37
CA VAL A 28 2.32 -2.87 6.24
C VAL A 28 2.04 -2.28 7.61
N ARG A 29 2.15 -3.08 8.66
CA ARG A 29 1.89 -2.64 10.04
C ARG A 29 2.91 -3.19 11.01
N TRP A 30 3.28 -2.38 11.99
CA TRP A 30 4.08 -2.77 13.14
C TRP A 30 3.39 -2.31 14.42
N GLN A 31 4.05 -2.47 15.57
CA GLN A 31 3.46 -2.14 16.86
C GLN A 31 3.05 -0.66 16.91
N ASP A 32 1.80 -0.41 17.30
CA ASP A 32 1.26 0.94 17.47
C ASP A 32 2.13 1.77 18.43
N ARG A 33 2.38 3.04 18.07
CA ARG A 33 3.24 3.98 18.82
C ARG A 33 4.69 3.55 19.00
N HIS A 34 5.16 2.56 18.25
CA HIS A 34 6.57 2.20 18.25
C HIS A 34 7.38 3.34 17.61
N PRO A 35 8.55 3.73 18.15
CA PRO A 35 9.33 4.85 17.63
C PRO A 35 10.11 4.54 16.34
N ASP A 36 10.21 3.26 15.97
CA ASP A 36 10.88 2.83 14.75
C ASP A 36 10.06 3.15 13.51
N ASP A 37 10.76 3.44 12.42
CA ASP A 37 10.22 3.84 11.13
C ASP A 37 10.40 2.71 10.10
N VAL A 38 9.32 2.33 9.45
CA VAL A 38 9.26 1.23 8.49
C VAL A 38 8.68 1.72 7.18
N ASP A 39 9.51 1.65 6.14
CA ASP A 39 9.16 2.04 4.78
C ASP A 39 8.68 0.83 3.97
N THR A 40 7.65 1.04 3.15
CA THR A 40 7.15 0.11 2.14
C THR A 40 7.69 0.50 0.77
N LEU A 41 8.34 -0.44 0.09
CA LEU A 41 8.79 -0.27 -1.29
C LEU A 41 8.01 -1.23 -2.19
N VAL A 42 7.36 -0.69 -3.21
CA VAL A 42 6.58 -1.49 -4.16
C VAL A 42 7.05 -1.20 -5.58
N GLU A 43 7.48 -2.24 -6.29
CA GLU A 43 7.86 -2.18 -7.70
C GLU A 43 6.78 -2.84 -8.57
N ASP A 44 6.38 -2.18 -9.66
CA ASP A 44 5.48 -2.73 -10.66
C ASP A 44 6.22 -3.56 -11.74
N PRO A 45 5.49 -4.28 -12.62
CA PRO A 45 6.12 -5.08 -13.68
C PRO A 45 6.94 -4.29 -14.70
N ARG A 46 6.77 -2.97 -14.78
CA ARG A 46 7.52 -2.08 -15.66
C ARG A 46 8.75 -1.48 -14.98
N GLY A 47 8.96 -1.79 -13.70
CA GLY A 47 10.06 -1.27 -12.89
C GLY A 47 9.78 0.08 -12.25
N ASN A 48 8.55 0.61 -12.34
CA ASN A 48 8.19 1.83 -11.60
C ASN A 48 8.10 1.48 -10.11
N MET A 49 8.56 2.37 -9.25
CA MET A 49 8.64 2.11 -7.83
C MET A 49 8.02 3.22 -6.98
N VAL A 50 7.14 2.81 -6.07
CA VAL A 50 6.57 3.66 -5.02
C VAL A 50 7.36 3.48 -3.72
N TRP A 51 7.68 4.60 -3.09
CA TRP A 51 8.36 4.72 -1.79
C TRP A 51 8.17 6.16 -1.25
N TYR A 52 8.60 6.47 -0.02
CA TYR A 52 8.29 7.76 0.64
C TYR A 52 8.67 9.01 -0.19
N HIS A 53 9.73 8.95 -1.00
CA HIS A 53 10.14 10.07 -1.87
C HIS A 53 9.37 10.11 -3.20
N ASN A 54 8.86 8.98 -3.69
CA ASN A 54 8.08 8.87 -4.92
C ASN A 54 6.74 8.20 -4.63
N ARG A 55 5.81 8.98 -4.06
CA ARG A 55 4.55 8.48 -3.50
C ARG A 55 3.48 8.17 -4.54
N ASP A 56 3.67 8.59 -5.79
CA ASP A 56 2.74 8.31 -6.89
C ASP A 56 3.54 8.05 -8.17
N THR A 57 3.47 6.82 -8.68
CA THR A 57 4.08 6.49 -9.97
C THR A 57 3.34 5.36 -10.67
N GLY A 58 3.28 5.44 -12.00
CA GLY A 58 2.56 4.48 -12.82
C GLY A 58 1.08 4.39 -12.44
N LEU A 59 0.70 3.28 -11.82
CA LEU A 59 -0.67 2.99 -11.36
C LEU A 59 -0.70 2.67 -9.87
N MET A 60 0.34 3.08 -9.13
CA MET A 60 0.52 2.79 -7.71
C MET A 60 0.61 4.10 -6.92
N HIS A 61 0.13 4.09 -5.68
CA HIS A 61 0.12 5.25 -4.80
C HIS A 61 0.37 4.86 -3.34
N LEU A 62 1.28 5.56 -2.65
CA LEU A 62 1.49 5.45 -1.20
C LEU A 62 0.45 6.32 -0.48
N ASP A 63 -0.70 5.71 -0.18
CA ASP A 63 -1.86 6.36 0.42
C ASP A 63 -1.57 6.86 1.83
N ARG A 64 -0.85 6.06 2.62
CA ARG A 64 -0.41 6.40 3.97
C ARG A 64 1.08 6.10 4.12
N ASP A 65 1.78 7.12 4.59
CA ASP A 65 3.19 7.16 4.94
C ASP A 65 3.22 7.65 6.39
N ASP A 66 3.78 6.84 7.28
CA ASP A 66 3.83 7.13 8.71
C ASP A 66 5.14 7.82 9.05
N ARG A 67 5.13 9.16 9.05
CA ARG A 67 6.30 9.99 9.36
C ARG A 67 6.48 10.22 10.88
N GLY A 68 5.89 9.37 11.71
CA GLY A 68 5.96 9.42 13.15
C GLY A 68 5.16 10.56 13.82
N LEU A 69 5.38 10.68 15.14
CA LEU A 69 4.59 11.48 16.11
C LEU A 69 4.31 12.95 15.73
N PHE A 70 5.04 13.54 14.78
CA PHE A 70 4.92 14.96 14.42
C PHE A 70 3.77 15.28 13.45
N GLN A 71 3.26 14.31 12.68
CA GLN A 71 2.18 14.55 11.71
C GLN A 71 0.92 13.70 11.93
N ASP A 72 0.93 12.86 12.96
CA ASP A 72 -0.16 11.92 13.24
C ASP A 72 -1.23 12.56 14.15
N ARG A 73 -1.90 13.61 13.68
CA ARG A 73 -3.15 14.10 14.30
C ARG A 73 -4.34 13.75 13.43
N VAL A 74 -5.30 13.06 14.01
CA VAL A 74 -6.58 12.71 13.37
C VAL A 74 -7.72 13.34 14.16
N VAL A 75 -8.78 13.75 13.47
CA VAL A 75 -10.00 14.26 14.12
C VAL A 75 -10.94 13.08 14.35
N LEU A 76 -11.15 12.71 15.61
CA LEU A 76 -12.13 11.72 16.02
C LEU A 76 -13.24 12.45 16.79
N ASP A 77 -14.46 12.41 16.27
CA ASP A 77 -15.63 13.08 16.86
C ASP A 77 -15.42 14.58 17.15
N GLY A 78 -14.67 15.28 16.28
CA GLY A 78 -14.36 16.71 16.43
C GLY A 78 -13.20 17.03 17.38
N VAL A 79 -12.55 16.01 17.95
CA VAL A 79 -11.37 16.17 18.83
C VAL A 79 -10.10 15.78 18.07
N GLU A 80 -9.07 16.63 18.12
CA GLU A 80 -7.73 16.25 17.65
C GLU A 80 -7.13 15.20 18.59
N VAL A 81 -6.90 14.00 18.05
CA VAL A 81 -6.27 12.87 18.74
C VAL A 81 -5.00 12.50 18.00
N SER A 82 -3.94 12.15 18.74
CA SER A 82 -2.74 11.58 18.12
C SER A 82 -3.04 10.18 17.59
N ASN A 83 -2.80 9.95 16.30
CA ASN A 83 -3.02 8.66 15.67
C ASN A 83 -2.00 7.65 16.23
N PRO A 84 -2.46 6.57 16.88
CA PRO A 84 -1.55 5.57 17.42
C PRO A 84 -1.08 4.55 16.36
N LEU A 85 -1.68 4.55 15.17
CA LEU A 85 -1.54 3.47 14.20
C LEU A 85 -0.28 3.61 13.37
N ASN A 86 0.65 2.69 13.64
CA ASN A 86 1.86 2.50 12.85
C ASN A 86 1.54 1.62 11.63
N GLN A 87 1.36 2.28 10.50
CA GLN A 87 0.89 1.63 9.28
C GLN A 87 1.24 2.44 8.04
N GLU A 88 1.74 1.74 7.03
CA GLU A 88 1.80 2.21 5.65
C GLU A 88 0.81 1.46 4.76
N THR A 89 0.32 2.15 3.73
CA THR A 89 -0.64 1.55 2.79
C THR A 89 -0.36 2.01 1.38
N VAL A 90 -0.23 1.04 0.47
CA VAL A 90 -0.06 1.27 -0.96
C VAL A 90 -1.24 0.69 -1.71
N SER A 91 -1.85 1.50 -2.59
CA SER A 91 -2.88 1.04 -3.53
C SER A 91 -2.30 0.89 -4.94
N VAL A 92 -2.71 -0.18 -5.63
CA VAL A 92 -2.51 -0.34 -7.07
C VAL A 92 -3.86 -0.12 -7.74
N ARG A 93 -4.02 0.97 -8.48
CA ARG A 93 -5.31 1.41 -9.07
C ARG A 93 -5.71 0.64 -10.32
N ALA A 94 -4.74 0.08 -11.03
CA ALA A 94 -4.99 -0.82 -12.13
C ALA A 94 -3.84 -1.82 -12.28
N LEU A 95 -4.18 -3.07 -12.56
CA LEU A 95 -3.22 -4.14 -12.71
C LEU A 95 -2.62 -4.19 -14.11
N LYS A 96 -1.31 -4.42 -14.17
CA LYS A 96 -0.58 -4.78 -15.39
C LYS A 96 -0.07 -6.20 -15.23
N ALA A 97 -0.07 -6.95 -16.33
CA ALA A 97 0.48 -8.29 -16.34
C ALA A 97 1.98 -8.26 -16.01
N GLY A 98 2.44 -9.24 -15.25
CA GLY A 98 3.81 -9.40 -14.81
C GLY A 98 3.93 -9.45 -13.28
N GLU A 99 5.16 -9.31 -12.80
CA GLU A 99 5.49 -9.50 -11.40
C GLU A 99 5.57 -8.17 -10.65
N TYR A 100 4.85 -8.09 -9.54
CA TYR A 100 4.97 -7.02 -8.56
C TYR A 100 5.83 -7.48 -7.39
N VAL A 101 6.61 -6.57 -6.81
CA VAL A 101 7.49 -6.86 -5.68
C VAL A 101 7.16 -5.93 -4.53
N VAL A 102 6.93 -6.50 -3.34
CA VAL A 102 6.68 -5.77 -2.10
C VAL A 102 7.82 -6.04 -1.13
N ASN A 103 8.56 -4.99 -0.82
CA ASN A 103 9.58 -4.99 0.21
C ASN A 103 9.17 -4.11 1.38
N VAL A 104 9.74 -4.44 2.53
CA VAL A 104 9.74 -3.60 3.73
C VAL A 104 11.18 -3.25 4.07
N LEU A 105 11.40 -2.02 4.53
CA LEU A 105 12.69 -1.50 4.92
C LEU A 105 12.59 -0.95 6.33
N HIS A 106 13.50 -1.39 7.20
CA HIS A 106 13.70 -0.77 8.50
C HIS A 106 14.46 0.55 8.30
N TYR A 107 13.74 1.64 8.10
CA TYR A 107 14.32 2.93 7.77
C TYR A 107 15.06 3.53 8.97
N GLN A 108 14.43 3.50 10.14
CA GLN A 108 15.01 3.95 11.40
C GLN A 108 14.71 2.94 12.51
N ALA A 109 15.76 2.49 13.21
CA ALA A 109 15.67 1.62 14.38
C ALA A 109 16.15 2.38 15.62
N ASN A 110 15.36 2.35 16.68
CA ASN A 110 15.69 2.93 17.99
C ASN A 110 16.07 1.84 19.00
N TYR A 111 15.85 0.57 18.68
CA TYR A 111 16.13 -0.59 19.51
C TYR A 111 17.03 -1.60 18.79
N SER A 112 17.58 -2.54 19.56
CA SER A 112 18.42 -3.63 19.04
C SER A 112 17.62 -4.90 18.72
N GLU A 113 16.45 -5.00 19.33
CA GLU A 113 15.52 -6.10 19.23
C GLU A 113 14.89 -6.12 17.82
N PRO A 114 14.67 -7.30 17.23
CA PRO A 114 13.97 -7.40 15.96
C PRO A 114 12.56 -6.81 16.07
N LEU A 115 12.19 -5.99 15.08
CA LEU A 115 10.87 -5.38 14.99
C LEU A 115 9.91 -6.29 14.20
N PRO A 116 8.84 -6.82 14.81
CA PRO A 116 7.85 -7.61 14.08
C PRO A 116 6.99 -6.70 13.19
N VAL A 117 6.98 -6.98 11.89
CA VAL A 117 6.21 -6.25 10.87
C VAL A 117 5.30 -7.21 10.14
N SER A 118 4.01 -6.88 10.07
CA SER A 118 3.04 -7.63 9.27
C SER A 118 2.83 -7.00 7.90
N VAL A 119 2.79 -7.84 6.86
CA VAL A 119 2.52 -7.43 5.49
C VAL A 119 1.30 -8.19 4.99
N LYS A 120 0.30 -7.46 4.50
CA LYS A 120 -0.94 -8.00 3.95
C LYS A 120 -1.13 -7.48 2.53
N VAL A 121 -1.45 -8.37 1.60
CA VAL A 121 -1.81 -8.02 0.22
C VAL A 121 -3.19 -8.55 -0.10
N GLU A 122 -4.10 -7.66 -0.49
CA GLU A 122 -5.49 -7.96 -0.79
C GLU A 122 -5.83 -7.50 -2.21
N LYS A 123 -6.45 -8.38 -3.00
CA LYS A 123 -7.11 -8.00 -4.25
C LYS A 123 -8.53 -7.59 -3.95
N LEU A 124 -8.98 -6.43 -4.39
CA LEU A 124 -10.26 -5.87 -3.96
C LEU A 124 -11.42 -6.17 -4.92
N ASN A 125 -11.14 -6.34 -6.21
CA ASN A 125 -12.16 -6.56 -7.24
C ASN A 125 -11.99 -7.91 -7.95
N PRO A 126 -13.08 -8.54 -8.43
CA PRO A 126 -14.48 -8.16 -8.21
C PRO A 126 -14.96 -8.45 -6.78
N VAL A 127 -14.21 -9.23 -6.01
CA VAL A 127 -14.44 -9.50 -4.59
C VAL A 127 -13.11 -9.47 -3.85
N VAL A 128 -13.13 -9.16 -2.56
CA VAL A 128 -11.92 -9.13 -1.73
C VAL A 128 -11.33 -10.53 -1.61
N LYS A 129 -10.07 -10.70 -2.01
CA LYS A 129 -9.28 -11.93 -1.87
C LYS A 129 -7.97 -11.61 -1.15
N LEU A 130 -7.66 -12.37 -0.10
CA LEU A 130 -6.35 -12.33 0.52
C LEU A 130 -5.34 -13.02 -0.40
N ILE A 131 -4.35 -12.28 -0.88
CA ILE A 131 -3.28 -12.79 -1.75
C ILE A 131 -2.08 -13.24 -0.91
N HIS A 132 -1.73 -12.47 0.11
CA HIS A 132 -0.60 -12.76 0.99
C HIS A 132 -0.82 -12.19 2.38
N TYR A 133 -0.36 -12.91 3.40
CA TYR A 133 -0.24 -12.41 4.77
C TYR A 133 0.99 -13.05 5.42
N GLU A 134 1.88 -12.23 5.95
CA GLU A 134 3.09 -12.70 6.63
C GLU A 134 3.52 -11.72 7.73
N LYS A 135 4.26 -12.25 8.71
CA LYS A 135 5.02 -11.46 9.68
C LYS A 135 6.51 -11.66 9.42
N LEU A 136 7.23 -10.56 9.29
CA LEU A 136 8.67 -10.48 9.15
C LEU A 136 9.28 -9.90 10.41
N GLU A 137 10.55 -10.19 10.67
CA GLU A 137 11.32 -9.59 11.75
C GLU A 137 12.42 -8.74 11.12
N LEU A 138 12.34 -7.42 11.30
CA LEU A 138 13.33 -6.47 10.81
C LEU A 138 14.44 -6.26 11.84
N ASN A 139 15.69 -6.42 11.42
CA ASN A 139 16.85 -6.57 12.31
C ASN A 139 17.78 -5.34 12.30
N GLY A 140 17.19 -4.17 12.54
CA GLY A 140 17.92 -2.89 12.57
C GLY A 140 17.98 -2.13 11.24
N VAL A 141 18.57 -0.93 11.29
CA VAL A 141 18.58 0.06 10.21
C VAL A 141 19.12 -0.52 8.89
N GLY A 142 18.40 -0.27 7.80
CA GLY A 142 18.79 -0.70 6.45
C GLY A 142 18.44 -2.15 6.14
N ASP A 143 17.84 -2.89 7.08
CA ASP A 143 17.31 -4.22 6.80
C ASP A 143 16.12 -4.11 5.83
N GLU A 144 16.34 -4.58 4.61
CA GLU A 144 15.36 -4.61 3.54
C GLU A 144 15.03 -6.06 3.23
N GLN A 145 13.76 -6.41 3.37
CA GLN A 145 13.27 -7.76 3.14
C GLN A 145 12.15 -7.78 2.12
N THR A 146 12.20 -8.75 1.20
CA THR A 146 11.11 -9.01 0.27
C THR A 146 10.03 -9.82 0.98
N ALA A 147 8.89 -9.18 1.23
CA ALA A 147 7.75 -9.82 1.86
C ALA A 147 7.02 -10.75 0.88
N VAL A 148 6.76 -10.26 -0.34
CA VAL A 148 6.10 -11.07 -1.37
C VAL A 148 6.40 -10.51 -2.75
N ARG A 149 6.51 -11.44 -3.70
CA ARG A 149 6.40 -11.17 -5.12
C ARG A 149 5.14 -11.85 -5.62
N PHE A 150 4.25 -11.13 -6.28
CA PHE A 150 3.02 -11.70 -6.82
C PHE A 150 2.94 -11.45 -8.33
N THR A 151 2.55 -12.48 -9.06
CA THR A 151 2.45 -12.41 -10.52
C THR A 151 1.00 -12.24 -10.93
N VAL A 152 0.75 -11.26 -11.78
CA VAL A 152 -0.57 -10.98 -12.36
C VAL A 152 -0.56 -11.36 -13.83
N ASP A 153 -1.61 -12.03 -14.30
CA ASP A 153 -1.77 -12.38 -15.71
C ASP A 153 -2.44 -11.26 -16.54
N GLY A 154 -2.63 -11.52 -17.84
CA GLY A 154 -3.28 -10.57 -18.76
C GLY A 154 -4.76 -10.30 -18.46
N SER A 155 -5.41 -11.13 -17.65
CA SER A 155 -6.79 -10.94 -17.18
C SER A 155 -6.88 -10.14 -15.88
N GLY A 156 -5.74 -9.86 -15.24
CA GLY A 156 -5.69 -9.18 -13.95
C GLY A 156 -5.87 -10.11 -12.75
N GLU A 157 -5.79 -11.43 -12.93
CA GLU A 157 -5.80 -12.38 -11.81
C GLU A 157 -4.38 -12.66 -11.31
N VAL A 158 -4.25 -12.86 -10.00
CA VAL A 158 -2.98 -13.25 -9.38
C VAL A 158 -2.79 -14.75 -9.57
N THR A 159 -1.73 -15.15 -10.28
CA THR A 159 -1.46 -16.55 -10.66
C THR A 159 -0.44 -17.24 -9.79
N GLY A 160 0.31 -16.50 -8.98
CA GLY A 160 1.28 -17.08 -8.06
C GLY A 160 1.95 -16.05 -7.16
N THR A 161 2.51 -16.55 -6.05
CA THR A 161 3.33 -15.77 -5.13
C THR A 161 4.65 -16.48 -4.86
N ASN A 162 5.71 -15.72 -4.60
CA ASN A 162 7.00 -16.24 -4.15
C ASN A 162 7.71 -15.23 -3.23
N ARG A 163 8.84 -15.65 -2.65
CA ARG A 163 9.61 -14.86 -1.68
C ARG A 163 11.09 -14.71 -2.08
N LEU A 164 11.38 -14.76 -3.38
CA LEU A 164 12.74 -14.57 -3.85
C LEU A 164 13.20 -13.15 -3.49
N SER A 165 14.33 -13.05 -2.78
CA SER A 165 14.86 -11.75 -2.37
C SER A 165 15.19 -10.88 -3.59
N LYS A 166 14.77 -9.62 -3.54
CA LYS A 166 15.12 -8.59 -4.51
C LYS A 166 15.39 -7.28 -3.76
N ARG A 167 16.54 -6.65 -4.01
CA ARG A 167 16.86 -5.33 -3.44
C ARG A 167 16.26 -4.24 -4.34
N LEU A 168 15.40 -3.41 -3.77
CA LEU A 168 14.76 -2.24 -4.38
C LEU A 168 15.43 -0.94 -3.94
N LEU A 169 15.96 -0.87 -2.72
CA LEU A 169 16.60 0.33 -2.19
C LEU A 169 17.75 0.83 -3.07
N SER A 170 18.54 -0.07 -3.64
CA SER A 170 19.64 0.28 -4.55
C SER A 170 19.16 0.99 -5.82
N LYS A 171 17.96 0.65 -6.32
CA LYS A 171 17.33 1.36 -7.44
C LYS A 171 16.84 2.75 -7.02
N ALA A 172 16.22 2.85 -5.84
CA ALA A 172 15.71 4.10 -5.28
C ALA A 172 16.81 5.17 -5.18
N VAL A 173 17.98 4.76 -4.71
CA VAL A 173 19.15 5.63 -4.57
C VAL A 173 19.76 6.00 -5.93
N ALA A 174 19.70 5.11 -6.92
CA ALA A 174 20.23 5.39 -8.27
C ALA A 174 19.40 6.42 -9.03
N GLU A 175 18.07 6.42 -8.89
CA GLU A 175 17.18 7.42 -9.52
C GLU A 175 17.35 8.83 -8.94
N LYS A 176 18.03 8.97 -7.80
CA LYS A 176 18.32 10.27 -7.15
C LYS A 176 19.55 10.98 -7.74
N ARG A 177 20.37 10.30 -8.55
CA ARG A 177 21.59 10.87 -9.16
C ARG A 177 21.34 11.33 -10.59
#